data_AF-I7G503-F1
#
_entry.id   AF-I7G503-F1
#
_cell.length_a   1.000
_cell.length_b   1.000
_cell.length_c   1.000
_cell.angle_alpha   90.00
_cell.angle_beta   90.00
_cell.angle_gamma   90.00
#
_symmetry.space_group_name_H-M   'P 1'
#
loop_
_entity.id
_entity.type
_entity.pdbx_description
1 polymer ?
#
loop_
_entity_poly.entity_id
_entity_poly.type
_entity_poly.pdbx_seq_one_letter_code
_entity_poly.pdbx_strand_id
1 'polypeptide(L)'
;MPGLQRFSRGNPSSRDARRINAGLVRATAGRVPPAVAVLAAGALALSGCANETPPEQPGAHTRAVLEDVFATTSQTGFGETFLDRLSDDVTFTATGTSPVAGQYHGKTEYREKVLSRLHDHLATPMRPQLDQMIVDGDWAAVRFHAEGVHGTNGSDASMQYCWVMRVAGDQIVDVIGYYDTAKMAGLFV
;
A
#
# COMPACT_ATOMS: atom_id res chain seq x y z
N MET A 1 5.42 4.21 -63.45
CA MET A 1 6.60 5.05 -63.18
C MET A 1 6.95 4.98 -61.69
N PRO A 2 7.96 4.19 -61.28
CA PRO A 2 8.39 4.07 -59.89
C PRO A 2 9.79 4.69 -59.65
N GLY A 3 10.10 5.03 -58.39
CA GLY A 3 11.43 5.37 -57.88
C GLY A 3 11.34 5.68 -56.38
N LEU A 4 11.76 4.76 -55.50
CA LEU A 4 13.05 4.74 -54.79
C LEU A 4 13.31 6.02 -53.95
N GLN A 5 13.69 5.94 -52.67
CA GLN A 5 14.60 4.95 -52.08
C GLN A 5 14.21 4.45 -50.68
N ARG A 6 14.63 3.20 -50.38
CA ARG A 6 14.84 2.69 -49.02
C ARG A 6 16.10 3.30 -48.43
N PHE A 7 16.13 3.53 -47.11
CA PHE A 7 17.38 3.44 -46.34
C PHE A 7 17.43 2.15 -45.51
N SER A 8 18.63 1.61 -45.36
CA SER A 8 18.87 0.24 -44.93
C SER A 8 20.14 0.14 -44.10
N ARG A 9 20.04 -0.57 -42.96
CA ARG A 9 21.11 -1.22 -42.17
C ARG A 9 22.26 -0.34 -41.64
N GLY A 10 22.57 -0.54 -40.36
CA GLY A 10 23.77 0.01 -39.72
C GLY A 10 24.03 -0.57 -38.33
N ASN A 11 24.31 -1.87 -38.24
CA ASN A 11 24.98 -2.45 -37.06
C ASN A 11 26.44 -2.76 -37.45
N PRO A 12 27.43 -2.20 -36.76
CA PRO A 12 28.78 -2.75 -36.72
C PRO A 12 29.10 -3.32 -35.32
N SER A 13 29.56 -4.57 -35.31
CA SER A 13 30.05 -5.22 -34.11
C SER A 13 31.57 -5.15 -33.98
N SER A 14 32.01 -5.33 -32.74
CA SER A 14 33.27 -6.00 -32.34
C SER A 14 34.57 -5.20 -32.18
N ARG A 15 35.34 -5.69 -31.19
CA ARG A 15 36.79 -5.56 -30.96
C ARG A 15 37.29 -4.19 -30.47
N ASP A 16 37.71 -4.18 -29.22
CA ASP A 16 39.17 -4.27 -29.00
C ASP A 16 39.54 -5.07 -27.75
N ALA A 17 40.76 -5.63 -27.74
CA ALA A 17 41.23 -6.54 -26.69
C ALA A 17 42.73 -6.40 -26.41
N ARG A 18 43.10 -6.36 -25.12
CA ARG A 18 44.45 -6.51 -24.49
C ARG A 18 44.18 -6.58 -22.96
N ARG A 19 44.51 -7.64 -22.20
CA ARG A 19 45.86 -8.14 -21.76
C ARG A 19 46.74 -6.96 -21.30
N ILE A 20 47.38 -6.91 -20.13
CA ILE A 20 48.08 -7.90 -19.28
C ILE A 20 47.92 -7.45 -17.78
N ASN A 21 48.37 -8.13 -16.72
CA ASN A 21 49.29 -9.28 -16.56
C ASN A 21 48.86 -10.20 -15.37
N ALA A 22 49.66 -11.23 -15.04
CA ALA A 22 49.54 -12.03 -13.81
C ALA A 22 50.76 -11.84 -12.89
N GLY A 23 50.55 -11.88 -11.57
CA GLY A 23 51.59 -11.85 -10.53
C GLY A 23 51.56 -13.11 -9.67
N LEU A 24 52.30 -14.15 -10.07
CA LEU A 24 52.44 -15.39 -9.31
C LEU A 24 53.60 -15.28 -8.32
N VAL A 25 53.32 -15.32 -7.01
CA VAL A 25 54.34 -15.53 -5.97
C VAL A 25 54.21 -16.95 -5.42
N ARG A 26 55.31 -17.69 -5.46
CA ARG A 26 55.40 -19.12 -5.14
C ARG A 26 56.04 -19.27 -3.76
N ALA A 27 55.28 -19.74 -2.77
CA ALA A 27 55.82 -20.11 -1.45
C ALA A 27 55.98 -21.64 -1.35
N THR A 28 57.11 -22.08 -0.80
CA THR A 28 57.55 -23.49 -0.78
C THR A 28 57.08 -24.25 0.46
N ALA A 29 56.86 -25.57 0.31
CA ALA A 29 56.40 -26.44 1.38
C ALA A 29 57.44 -26.65 2.50
N GLY A 30 56.97 -26.83 3.75
CA GLY A 30 57.81 -27.06 4.92
C GLY A 30 57.13 -27.89 6.03
N ARG A 31 57.37 -29.20 6.00
CA ARG A 31 57.57 -30.15 7.12
C ARG A 31 56.68 -30.10 8.39
N VAL A 32 56.00 -31.23 8.66
CA VAL A 32 55.29 -31.55 9.92
C VAL A 32 56.20 -32.35 10.88
N PRO A 33 56.03 -32.21 12.22
CA PRO A 33 55.96 -33.37 13.13
C PRO A 33 54.79 -33.29 14.17
N PRO A 34 54.49 -34.35 14.96
CA PRO A 34 53.14 -34.62 15.49
C PRO A 34 52.97 -34.67 17.04
N ALA A 35 51.73 -35.00 17.46
CA ALA A 35 51.25 -35.34 18.83
C ALA A 35 50.99 -34.13 19.78
N VAL A 36 50.10 -34.17 20.79
CA VAL A 36 49.43 -35.26 21.55
C VAL A 36 47.92 -34.94 21.75
N ALA A 37 47.11 -35.96 22.05
CA ALA A 37 45.66 -35.91 22.28
C ALA A 37 45.21 -35.25 23.60
N VAL A 38 43.92 -34.89 23.70
CA VAL A 38 43.00 -35.28 24.81
C VAL A 38 41.56 -35.33 24.26
N LEU A 39 40.83 -36.41 24.58
CA LEU A 39 39.36 -36.49 24.46
C LEU A 39 38.69 -35.88 25.69
N ALA A 40 37.73 -34.99 25.50
CA ALA A 40 36.79 -34.59 26.55
C ALA A 40 35.38 -34.53 25.96
N ALA A 41 34.54 -35.50 26.33
CA ALA A 41 33.12 -35.47 26.00
C ALA A 41 32.42 -34.47 26.94
N GLY A 42 31.92 -33.36 26.37
CA GLY A 42 31.15 -32.36 27.09
C GLY A 42 29.77 -32.21 26.44
N ALA A 43 28.77 -32.88 27.00
CA ALA A 43 27.39 -32.69 26.57
C ALA A 43 26.88 -31.32 27.08
N LEU A 44 26.94 -30.28 26.25
CA LEU A 44 26.13 -29.09 26.47
C LEU A 44 24.72 -29.36 25.95
N ALA A 45 23.74 -29.22 26.84
CA ALA A 45 22.35 -29.37 26.52
C ALA A 45 21.94 -28.36 25.43
N LEU A 46 21.14 -28.83 24.47
CA LEU A 46 20.30 -27.96 23.64
C LEU A 46 19.18 -27.40 24.52
N SER A 47 19.51 -26.45 25.39
CA SER A 47 18.52 -25.59 26.03
C SER A 47 17.68 -24.98 24.93
N GLY A 48 16.36 -25.20 25.01
CA GLY A 48 15.48 -24.99 23.88
C GLY A 48 15.61 -23.59 23.28
N CYS A 49 15.71 -23.53 21.95
CA CYS A 49 15.33 -22.32 21.24
C CYS A 49 13.86 -22.06 21.59
N ALA A 50 13.62 -21.13 22.50
CA ALA A 50 12.28 -20.62 22.71
C ALA A 50 11.79 -20.10 21.36
N ASN A 51 10.60 -20.53 20.94
CA ASN A 51 9.86 -19.80 19.91
C ASN A 51 9.40 -18.48 20.57
N GLU A 52 10.33 -17.53 20.70
CA GLU A 52 9.99 -16.14 20.88
C GLU A 52 9.31 -15.71 19.58
N THR A 53 7.98 -15.76 19.57
CA THR A 53 7.18 -15.09 18.54
C THR A 53 7.73 -13.68 18.41
N PRO A 54 8.17 -13.24 17.21
CA PRO A 54 8.69 -11.89 17.04
C PRO A 54 7.70 -10.88 17.61
N PRO A 55 8.16 -9.81 18.29
CA PRO A 55 7.26 -8.84 18.90
C PRO A 55 6.26 -8.37 17.84
N GLU A 56 4.99 -8.59 18.14
CA GLU A 56 3.88 -8.23 17.25
C GLU A 56 4.05 -6.76 16.88
N GLN A 57 4.17 -6.49 15.58
CA GLN A 57 4.49 -5.14 15.13
C GLN A 57 3.34 -4.21 15.55
N PRO A 58 3.61 -3.11 16.28
CA PRO A 58 2.55 -2.21 16.72
C PRO A 58 1.66 -1.78 15.54
N GLY A 59 0.36 -2.06 15.64
CA GLY A 59 -0.60 -1.83 14.56
C GLY A 59 -0.68 -2.91 13.48
N ALA A 60 -0.10 -4.11 13.66
CA ALA A 60 -0.27 -5.24 12.74
C ALA A 60 -1.77 -5.59 12.52
N HIS A 61 -2.57 -5.53 13.58
CA HIS A 61 -4.03 -5.71 13.50
C HIS A 61 -4.71 -4.60 12.71
N THR A 62 -4.47 -3.33 13.05
CA THR A 62 -4.94 -2.15 12.32
C THR A 62 -4.62 -2.23 10.83
N ARG A 63 -3.38 -2.65 10.50
CA ARG A 63 -2.94 -2.90 9.12
C ARG A 63 -3.81 -3.95 8.43
N ALA A 64 -3.97 -5.13 9.04
CA ALA A 64 -4.75 -6.22 8.46
C ALA A 64 -6.22 -5.84 8.24
N VAL A 65 -6.85 -5.17 9.22
CA VAL A 65 -8.23 -4.67 9.13
C VAL A 65 -8.39 -3.71 7.94
N LEU A 66 -7.48 -2.74 7.79
CA LEU A 66 -7.57 -1.76 6.71
C LEU A 66 -7.17 -2.32 5.33
N GLU A 67 -6.19 -3.22 5.25
CA GLU A 67 -5.84 -3.92 4.01
C GLU A 67 -7.03 -4.74 3.47
N ASP A 68 -7.76 -5.44 4.35
CA ASP A 68 -9.02 -6.13 4.02
C ASP A 68 -10.13 -5.17 3.56
N VAL A 69 -10.33 -4.05 4.26
CA VAL A 69 -11.30 -3.01 3.88
C VAL A 69 -11.01 -2.49 2.48
N PHE A 70 -9.77 -2.11 2.17
CA PHE A 70 -9.41 -1.57 0.86
C PHE A 70 -9.40 -2.66 -0.23
N ALA A 71 -8.95 -3.89 0.05
CA ALA A 71 -9.03 -4.99 -0.89
C ALA A 71 -10.48 -5.30 -1.31
N THR A 72 -11.42 -5.27 -0.37
CA THR A 72 -12.85 -5.48 -0.63
C THR A 72 -13.46 -4.28 -1.36
N THR A 73 -13.25 -3.07 -0.84
CA THR A 73 -13.83 -1.83 -1.39
C THR A 73 -13.31 -1.50 -2.78
N SER A 74 -12.08 -1.91 -3.14
CA SER A 74 -11.54 -1.77 -4.51
C SER A 74 -12.38 -2.50 -5.57
N GLN A 75 -13.14 -3.52 -5.17
CA GLN A 75 -13.98 -4.33 -6.05
C GLN A 75 -15.44 -3.86 -6.01
N THR A 76 -15.98 -3.62 -4.81
CA THR A 76 -17.40 -3.28 -4.59
C THR A 76 -17.70 -1.79 -4.69
N GLY A 77 -16.72 -0.93 -4.42
CA GLY A 77 -16.92 0.50 -4.16
C GLY A 77 -17.39 0.78 -2.73
N PHE A 78 -17.44 2.06 -2.35
CA PHE A 78 -17.87 2.49 -1.00
C PHE A 78 -19.39 2.32 -0.77
N GLY A 79 -19.83 1.08 -0.54
CA GLY A 79 -21.24 0.73 -0.25
C GLY A 79 -21.43 0.05 1.11
N GLU A 80 -22.44 -0.83 1.21
CA GLU A 80 -22.76 -1.57 2.45
C GLU A 80 -21.55 -2.27 3.06
N THR A 81 -20.75 -2.96 2.25
CA THR A 81 -19.56 -3.70 2.73
C THR A 81 -18.50 -2.79 3.35
N PHE A 82 -18.48 -1.49 3.00
CA PHE A 82 -17.64 -0.51 3.70
C PHE A 82 -18.31 -0.04 5.01
N LEU A 83 -19.62 0.19 4.98
CA LEU A 83 -20.40 0.58 6.16
C LEU A 83 -20.42 -0.49 7.27
N ASP A 84 -20.40 -1.77 6.91
CA ASP A 84 -20.27 -2.89 7.85
C ASP A 84 -18.94 -2.86 8.63
N ARG A 85 -17.90 -2.26 8.05
CA ARG A 85 -16.57 -2.11 8.66
C ARG A 85 -16.43 -0.84 9.50
N LEU A 86 -17.42 0.06 9.47
CA LEU A 86 -17.51 1.18 10.40
C LEU A 86 -18.18 0.73 11.71
N SER A 87 -17.81 1.37 12.81
CA SER A 87 -18.58 1.30 14.06
C SER A 87 -19.90 2.06 13.92
N ASP A 88 -20.91 1.70 14.71
CA ASP A 88 -22.20 2.39 14.69
C ASP A 88 -22.08 3.85 15.19
N ASP A 89 -21.13 4.09 16.11
CA ASP A 89 -20.78 5.41 16.68
C ASP A 89 -19.56 6.07 16.00
N VAL A 90 -19.22 5.67 14.76
CA VAL A 90 -18.06 6.21 14.01
C VAL A 90 -18.12 7.74 13.90
N THR A 91 -17.00 8.42 14.13
CA THR A 91 -16.85 9.84 13.77
C THR A 91 -16.21 9.95 12.39
N PHE A 92 -16.87 10.60 11.44
CA PHE A 92 -16.37 10.79 10.08
C PHE A 92 -16.27 12.27 9.76
N THR A 93 -15.06 12.75 9.46
CA THR A 93 -14.76 14.15 9.12
C THR A 93 -14.35 14.26 7.65
N ALA A 94 -15.24 14.77 6.80
CA ALA A 94 -14.93 15.12 5.42
C ALA A 94 -14.41 16.57 5.39
N THR A 95 -13.09 16.72 5.19
CA THR A 95 -12.42 18.02 5.34
C THR A 95 -12.69 19.00 4.20
N GLY A 96 -12.29 20.27 4.40
CA GLY A 96 -12.30 21.32 3.38
C GLY A 96 -13.68 21.94 3.13
N THR A 97 -14.01 22.21 1.86
CA THR A 97 -15.25 22.88 1.48
C THR A 97 -15.85 22.25 0.23
N SER A 98 -16.84 21.40 0.43
CA SER A 98 -17.63 20.75 -0.62
C SER A 98 -19.08 20.53 -0.12
N PRO A 99 -20.03 20.15 -0.98
CA PRO A 99 -21.41 19.85 -0.57
C PRO A 99 -21.57 18.67 0.40
N VAL A 100 -20.52 17.89 0.63
CA VAL A 100 -20.41 16.79 1.60
C VAL A 100 -19.28 16.99 2.60
N ALA A 101 -18.74 18.21 2.72
CA ALA A 101 -17.79 18.55 3.78
C ALA A 101 -18.52 18.76 5.11
N GLY A 102 -17.91 18.32 6.20
CA GLY A 102 -18.51 18.36 7.53
C GLY A 102 -17.95 17.28 8.45
N GLN A 103 -18.51 17.22 9.65
CA GLN A 103 -18.25 16.16 10.62
C GLN A 103 -19.58 15.48 10.96
N TYR A 104 -19.56 14.15 10.92
CA TYR A 104 -20.72 13.28 11.06
C TYR A 104 -20.48 12.29 12.20
N HIS A 105 -21.48 12.11 13.05
CA HIS A 105 -21.41 11.27 14.24
C HIS A 105 -22.40 10.12 14.10
N GLY A 106 -21.85 8.93 13.93
CA GLY A 106 -22.58 7.69 13.74
C GLY A 106 -22.76 7.28 12.27
N LYS A 107 -22.81 5.97 12.06
CA LYS A 107 -22.86 5.31 10.75
C LYS A 107 -24.06 5.74 9.91
N THR A 108 -25.22 5.93 10.55
CA THR A 108 -26.46 6.37 9.89
C THR A 108 -26.34 7.79 9.35
N GLU A 109 -25.77 8.73 10.12
CA GLU A 109 -25.61 10.10 9.66
C GLU A 109 -24.63 10.18 8.47
N TYR A 110 -23.50 9.46 8.55
CA TYR A 110 -22.54 9.38 7.45
C TYR A 110 -23.14 8.76 6.18
N ARG A 111 -23.89 7.66 6.32
CA ARG A 111 -24.62 7.00 5.21
C ARG A 111 -25.52 8.01 4.50
N GLU A 112 -26.41 8.66 5.22
CA GLU A 112 -27.44 9.55 4.65
C GLU A 112 -26.86 10.85 4.09
N LYS A 113 -25.95 11.50 4.83
CA LYS A 113 -25.44 12.85 4.48
C LYS A 113 -24.25 12.83 3.52
N VAL A 114 -23.54 11.70 3.39
CA VAL A 114 -22.38 11.54 2.51
C VAL A 114 -22.62 10.47 1.44
N LEU A 115 -22.73 9.18 1.81
CA LEU A 115 -22.70 8.11 0.80
C LEU A 115 -23.92 8.08 -0.12
N SER A 116 -25.15 8.20 0.41
CA SER A 116 -26.35 8.25 -0.43
C SER A 116 -26.30 9.42 -1.41
N ARG A 117 -25.97 10.62 -0.91
CA ARG A 117 -25.83 11.83 -1.74
C ARG A 117 -24.70 11.74 -2.77
N LEU A 118 -23.62 11.03 -2.47
CA LEU A 118 -22.55 10.79 -3.42
C LEU A 118 -23.00 9.80 -4.51
N HIS A 119 -23.70 8.73 -4.15
CA HIS A 119 -24.22 7.75 -5.11
C HIS A 119 -25.27 8.33 -6.06
N ASP A 120 -26.15 9.22 -5.58
CA ASP A 120 -27.14 9.92 -6.43
C ASP A 120 -26.47 10.76 -7.54
N HIS A 121 -25.23 11.21 -7.32
CA HIS A 121 -24.47 12.06 -8.22
C HIS A 121 -23.38 11.32 -9.03
N LEU A 122 -23.14 10.03 -8.78
CA LEU A 122 -22.13 9.23 -9.49
C LEU A 122 -22.73 8.37 -10.61
N ALA A 123 -22.19 8.49 -11.83
CA ALA A 123 -22.51 7.58 -12.94
C ALA A 123 -21.75 6.26 -12.85
N THR A 124 -20.63 6.24 -12.12
CA THR A 124 -19.73 5.09 -11.95
C THR A 124 -19.32 4.95 -10.48
N PRO A 125 -19.25 3.74 -9.91
CA PRO A 125 -18.89 3.55 -8.52
C PRO A 125 -17.44 3.98 -8.24
N MET A 126 -17.24 4.72 -7.15
CA MET A 126 -15.92 5.11 -6.67
C MET A 126 -15.23 3.90 -6.01
N ARG A 127 -14.21 3.35 -6.70
CA ARG A 127 -13.45 2.16 -6.27
C ARG A 127 -12.02 2.54 -5.88
N PRO A 128 -11.68 2.60 -4.57
CA PRO A 128 -10.37 3.01 -4.10
C PRO A 128 -9.30 1.97 -4.44
N GLN A 129 -8.15 2.43 -4.92
CA GLN A 129 -6.93 1.67 -5.12
C GLN A 129 -5.88 2.13 -4.10
N LEU A 130 -5.42 1.22 -3.24
CA LEU A 130 -4.51 1.52 -2.15
C LEU A 130 -3.09 1.81 -2.67
N ASP A 131 -2.57 3.02 -2.41
CA ASP A 131 -1.22 3.43 -2.82
C ASP A 131 -0.18 3.21 -1.71
N GLN A 132 -0.53 3.59 -0.47
CA GLN A 132 0.38 3.52 0.67
C GLN A 132 -0.40 3.57 1.99
N MET A 133 0.04 2.80 2.98
CA MET A 133 -0.47 2.90 4.34
C MET A 133 0.67 2.92 5.36
N ILE A 134 0.69 3.96 6.18
CA ILE A 134 1.55 4.12 7.36
C ILE A 134 0.66 3.86 8.58
N VAL A 135 1.11 3.03 9.52
CA VAL A 135 0.33 2.62 10.70
C VAL A 135 1.14 2.90 11.95
N ASP A 136 0.47 3.43 12.98
CA ASP A 136 1.02 3.72 14.30
C ASP A 136 -0.04 3.31 15.36
N GLY A 137 0.12 2.12 15.92
CA GLY A 137 -0.86 1.50 16.83
C GLY A 137 -2.24 1.35 16.19
N ASP A 138 -3.25 1.96 16.82
CA ASP A 138 -4.64 1.93 16.37
C ASP A 138 -4.94 2.89 15.19
N TRP A 139 -4.00 3.78 14.85
CA TRP A 139 -4.15 4.77 13.79
C TRP A 139 -3.41 4.39 12.52
N ALA A 140 -3.94 4.79 11.37
CA ALA A 140 -3.28 4.70 10.09
C ALA A 140 -3.50 5.95 9.23
N ALA A 141 -2.47 6.36 8.49
CA ALA A 141 -2.59 7.30 7.37
C ALA A 141 -2.58 6.49 6.07
N VAL A 142 -3.70 6.49 5.36
CA VAL A 142 -3.95 5.71 4.14
C VAL A 142 -4.05 6.64 2.94
N ARG A 143 -3.12 6.52 1.99
CA ARG A 143 -3.20 7.19 0.69
C ARG A 143 -3.72 6.20 -0.35
N PHE A 144 -4.70 6.63 -1.12
CA PHE A 144 -5.34 5.83 -2.17
C PHE A 144 -5.91 6.75 -3.25
N HIS A 145 -6.30 6.19 -4.40
CA HIS A 145 -6.91 6.95 -5.49
C HIS A 145 -8.12 6.23 -6.08
N ALA A 146 -8.91 6.96 -6.87
CA ALA A 146 -9.91 6.37 -7.75
C ALA A 146 -9.80 7.00 -9.14
N GLU A 147 -9.84 6.16 -10.18
CA GLU A 147 -9.72 6.55 -11.60
C GLU A 147 -10.94 6.11 -12.40
N GLY A 148 -11.24 6.83 -13.49
CA GLY A 148 -12.41 6.57 -14.33
C GLY A 148 -13.74 6.87 -13.65
N VAL A 149 -13.72 7.72 -12.62
CA VAL A 149 -14.91 8.08 -11.84
C VAL A 149 -15.58 9.30 -12.46
N HIS A 150 -16.84 9.14 -12.87
CA HIS A 150 -17.63 10.18 -13.50
C HIS A 150 -18.92 10.49 -12.74
N GLY A 151 -19.29 11.77 -12.70
CA GLY A 151 -20.59 12.23 -12.22
C GLY A 151 -21.71 11.93 -13.23
N THR A 152 -22.96 11.90 -12.77
CA THR A 152 -24.16 11.83 -13.63
C THR A 152 -24.29 13.05 -14.55
N ASN A 153 -23.71 14.18 -14.16
CA ASN A 153 -23.54 15.40 -14.96
C ASN A 153 -22.35 15.35 -15.95
N GLY A 154 -21.59 14.24 -16.01
CA GLY A 154 -20.42 14.08 -16.87
C GLY A 154 -19.11 14.69 -16.35
N SER A 155 -19.09 15.22 -15.12
CA SER A 155 -17.86 15.70 -14.47
C SER A 155 -16.86 14.56 -14.22
N ASP A 156 -15.56 14.87 -14.20
CA ASP A 156 -14.52 13.95 -13.76
C ASP A 156 -14.28 14.08 -12.25
N ALA A 157 -14.52 12.99 -11.54
CA ALA A 157 -14.31 12.85 -10.10
C ALA A 157 -13.16 11.89 -9.77
N SER A 158 -12.32 11.53 -10.74
CA SER A 158 -11.09 10.76 -10.51
C SER A 158 -10.13 11.59 -9.66
N MET A 159 -9.79 11.14 -8.46
CA MET A 159 -8.94 11.93 -7.54
C MET A 159 -8.12 11.06 -6.57
N GLN A 160 -7.18 11.74 -5.90
CA GLN A 160 -6.30 11.19 -4.88
C GLN A 160 -6.87 11.54 -3.49
N TYR A 161 -6.70 10.63 -2.54
CA TYR A 161 -7.21 10.74 -1.17
C TYR A 161 -6.10 10.47 -0.16
N CYS A 162 -6.18 11.11 1.00
CA CYS A 162 -5.46 10.70 2.20
C CYS A 162 -6.47 10.63 3.34
N TRP A 163 -6.69 9.45 3.91
CA TRP A 163 -7.57 9.27 5.07
C TRP A 163 -6.73 8.91 6.29
N VAL A 164 -6.92 9.65 7.38
CA VAL A 164 -6.40 9.27 8.69
C VAL A 164 -7.50 8.52 9.42
N MET A 165 -7.27 7.25 9.74
CA MET A 165 -8.29 6.31 10.19
C MET A 165 -7.87 5.69 11.53
N ARG A 166 -8.82 5.50 12.45
CA ARG A 166 -8.61 4.73 13.69
C ARG A 166 -9.44 3.45 13.67
N VAL A 167 -8.81 2.35 14.04
CA VAL A 167 -9.45 1.05 14.26
C VAL A 167 -9.59 0.79 15.76
N ALA A 168 -10.66 0.13 16.17
CA ALA A 168 -10.81 -0.44 17.52
C ALA A 168 -11.50 -1.80 17.40
N GLY A 169 -10.84 -2.87 17.86
CA GLY A 169 -11.24 -4.22 17.50
C GLY A 169 -11.20 -4.39 15.98
N ASP A 170 -12.29 -4.87 15.38
CA ASP A 170 -12.39 -5.08 13.92
C ASP A 170 -13.12 -3.96 13.18
N GLN A 171 -13.39 -2.82 13.83
CA GLN A 171 -14.17 -1.72 13.27
C GLN A 171 -13.38 -0.41 13.19
N ILE A 172 -13.66 0.36 12.14
CA ILE A 172 -13.22 1.74 11.98
C ILE A 172 -14.11 2.66 12.83
N VAL A 173 -13.50 3.40 13.74
CA VAL A 173 -14.18 4.25 14.74
C VAL A 173 -13.94 5.75 14.53
N ASP A 174 -12.92 6.11 13.74
CA ASP A 174 -12.62 7.49 13.37
C ASP A 174 -12.09 7.55 11.93
N VAL A 175 -12.51 8.54 11.15
CA VAL A 175 -11.98 8.83 9.82
C VAL A 175 -11.89 10.33 9.60
N ILE A 176 -10.72 10.83 9.21
CA ILE A 176 -10.49 12.19 8.73
C ILE A 176 -10.06 12.12 7.26
N GLY A 177 -10.97 12.49 6.37
CA GLY A 177 -10.77 12.38 4.92
C GLY A 177 -10.30 13.69 4.28
N TYR A 178 -9.11 13.66 3.67
CA TYR A 178 -8.57 14.70 2.78
C TYR A 178 -8.70 14.25 1.32
N TYR A 179 -9.20 15.13 0.46
CA TYR A 179 -9.57 14.85 -0.94
C TYR A 179 -9.63 16.15 -1.77
N ASP A 180 -9.77 16.04 -3.09
CA ASP A 180 -9.98 17.18 -3.97
C ASP A 180 -11.42 17.74 -3.83
N THR A 181 -11.55 18.82 -3.06
CA THR A 181 -12.85 19.44 -2.79
C THR A 181 -13.45 20.14 -4.01
N ALA A 182 -12.65 20.52 -5.01
CA ALA A 182 -13.14 21.15 -6.23
C ALA A 182 -13.78 20.10 -7.16
N LYS A 183 -13.15 18.93 -7.32
CA LYS A 183 -13.76 17.78 -8.00
C LYS A 183 -15.02 17.29 -7.28
N MET A 184 -14.97 17.19 -5.96
CA MET A 184 -16.15 16.83 -5.17
C MET A 184 -17.29 17.84 -5.33
N ALA A 185 -17.01 19.14 -5.35
CA ALA A 185 -18.04 20.15 -5.62
C ALA A 185 -18.60 20.03 -7.05
N GLY A 186 -17.76 19.71 -8.03
CA GLY A 186 -18.14 19.50 -9.43
C GLY A 186 -19.15 18.37 -9.68
N LEU A 187 -19.28 17.41 -8.77
CA LEU A 187 -20.31 16.35 -8.83
C LEU A 187 -21.73 16.87 -8.60
N PHE A 188 -21.90 17.99 -7.89
CA PHE A 188 -23.20 18.50 -7.41
C PHE A 188 -23.74 19.70 -8.22
N VAL A 189 -23.21 19.94 -9.42
CA VAL A 189 -23.54 21.09 -10.29
C VAL A 189 -24.33 20.66 -11.53
#